data_AF-A0A7K6VF78-F1
#
_entry.id   AF-A0A7K6VF78-F1
#
_cell.length_a   1.000
_cell.length_b   1.000
_cell.length_c   1.000
_cell.angle_alpha   90.00
_cell.angle_beta   90.00
_cell.angle_gamma   90.00
#
_symmetry.space_group_name_H-M   'P 1'
#
loop_
_entity.id
_entity.type
_entity.pdbx_description
1 polymer ?
#
loop_
_entity_poly.entity_id
_entity_poly.type
_entity_poly.pdbx_seq_one_letter_code
_entity_poly.pdbx_strand_id
1 'polypeptide(L)'
;AFQTQLLSNDGHNPLMKKVFDIHLAFLKNGQSEAALKHVFASLRAFISKFPSAFFKGRVNMCAALCYEILKCCTSKVSSTRNEASALLYLLMRNNFEFTKRRTFLRTHLQIIIAVSQLIADVALSGGTRFQDSLLIINNFANSDRPMKATAFPSEVKDLTKRIRTVLMATAQMKEHEKDPEMLVDLQYSLAKSYASTPELRKTWLDSMAKIHVKNGDFSEAAMCYVHVAALVAEFLHRK
;
A
#
# COMPACT_ATOMS: atom_id res chain seq x y z
N ALA A 1 20.65 23.84 -9.91
CA ALA A 1 21.49 22.82 -10.58
C ALA A 1 21.06 21.39 -10.20
N PHE A 2 21.31 20.92 -8.96
CA PHE A 2 21.02 19.52 -8.57
C PHE A 2 19.52 19.18 -8.47
N GLN A 3 18.70 20.06 -7.89
CA GLN A 3 17.24 19.86 -7.81
C GLN A 3 16.59 19.74 -9.21
N THR A 4 17.08 20.51 -10.18
CA THR A 4 16.60 20.48 -11.56
C THR A 4 16.96 19.16 -12.24
N GLN A 5 18.16 18.63 -12.01
CA GLN A 5 18.57 17.32 -12.50
C GLN A 5 17.71 16.20 -11.89
N LEU A 6 17.42 16.29 -10.59
CA LEU A 6 16.53 15.36 -9.91
C LEU A 6 15.11 15.39 -10.46
N LEU A 7 14.58 16.57 -10.79
CA LEU A 7 13.25 16.73 -11.38
C LEU A 7 13.18 16.46 -12.89
N SER A 8 14.31 16.19 -13.54
CA SER A 8 14.31 15.82 -14.95
C SER A 8 13.40 14.62 -15.20
N ASN A 9 12.63 14.65 -16.29
CA ASN A 9 11.61 13.64 -16.60
C ASN A 9 10.60 13.44 -15.44
N ASP A 10 10.16 14.53 -14.81
CA ASP A 10 9.26 14.55 -13.64
C ASP A 10 9.80 13.81 -12.40
N GLY A 11 11.10 13.49 -12.33
CA GLY A 11 11.69 12.64 -11.30
C GLY A 11 11.92 11.19 -11.72
N HIS A 12 11.53 10.81 -12.94
CA HIS A 12 11.72 9.46 -13.47
C HIS A 12 13.06 9.32 -14.18
N ASN A 13 14.14 9.57 -13.43
CA ASN A 13 15.51 9.47 -13.91
C ASN A 13 16.39 8.61 -12.98
N PRO A 14 17.52 8.08 -13.47
CA PRO A 14 18.38 7.19 -12.68
C PRO A 14 18.94 7.84 -11.41
N LEU A 15 19.20 9.15 -11.42
CA LEU A 15 19.75 9.87 -10.27
C LEU A 15 18.72 9.94 -9.14
N MET A 16 17.48 10.33 -9.44
CA MET A 16 16.37 10.34 -8.49
C MET A 16 16.13 8.95 -7.92
N LYS A 17 16.15 7.92 -8.78
CA LYS A 17 16.02 6.53 -8.35
C LYS A 17 17.10 6.16 -7.34
N LYS A 18 18.38 6.48 -7.59
CA LYS A 18 19.47 6.21 -6.64
C LYS A 18 19.26 6.90 -5.29
N VAL A 19 18.87 8.18 -5.30
CA VAL A 19 18.59 8.94 -4.06
C VAL A 19 17.44 8.32 -3.28
N PHE A 20 16.39 7.90 -3.97
CA PHE A 20 15.25 7.22 -3.35
C PHE A 20 15.61 5.84 -2.81
N ASP A 21 16.37 5.04 -3.56
CA ASP A 21 16.80 3.69 -3.16
C ASP A 21 17.64 3.74 -1.88
N ILE A 22 18.44 4.79 -1.67
CA ILE A 22 19.17 5.02 -0.40
C ILE A 22 18.21 5.20 0.78
N HIS A 23 17.20 6.06 0.63
CA HIS A 23 16.19 6.27 1.69
C HIS A 23 15.43 4.97 1.98
N LEU A 24 15.08 4.23 0.93
CA LEU A 24 14.37 2.97 1.05
C LEU A 24 15.24 1.88 1.70
N ALA A 25 16.53 1.85 1.41
CA ALA A 25 17.48 0.93 2.04
C ALA A 25 17.58 1.17 3.56
N PHE A 26 17.55 2.43 4.01
CA PHE A 26 17.50 2.73 5.44
C PHE A 26 16.22 2.23 6.12
N LEU A 27 15.07 2.25 5.44
CA LEU A 27 13.82 1.68 5.98
C LEU A 27 13.83 0.15 6.01
N LYS A 28 14.44 -0.49 5.00
CA LYS A 28 14.51 -1.96 4.88
C LYS A 28 15.41 -2.61 5.92
N ASN A 29 16.46 -1.90 6.33
CA ASN A 29 17.44 -2.39 7.27
C ASN A 29 16.99 -2.14 8.72
N GLY A 30 17.35 -3.04 9.65
CA GLY A 30 17.07 -2.90 11.08
C GLY A 30 17.89 -1.81 11.75
N GLN A 31 17.58 -0.55 11.46
CA GLN A 31 18.25 0.63 12.01
C GLN A 31 17.84 0.89 13.48
N SER A 32 18.65 1.69 14.19
CA SER A 32 18.28 2.17 15.52
C SER A 32 17.08 3.11 15.46
N GLU A 33 16.30 3.21 16.55
CA GLU A 33 15.15 4.11 16.62
C GLU A 33 15.52 5.58 16.35
N ALA A 34 16.71 6.01 16.82
CA ALA A 34 17.21 7.35 16.58
C ALA A 34 17.45 7.61 15.09
N ALA A 35 18.14 6.68 14.41
CA ALA A 35 18.38 6.78 12.98
C ALA A 35 17.06 6.75 12.18
N LEU A 36 16.12 5.87 12.53
CA LEU A 36 14.82 5.78 11.87
C LEU A 36 14.03 7.09 11.95
N LYS A 37 14.02 7.78 13.10
CA LYS A 37 13.37 9.09 13.23
C LYS A 37 13.91 10.10 12.21
N HIS A 38 15.23 10.15 12.03
CA HIS A 38 15.84 11.02 11.02
C HIS A 38 15.54 10.58 9.59
N VAL A 39 15.47 9.27 9.33
CA VAL A 39 15.06 8.72 8.03
C VAL A 39 13.62 9.10 7.70
N PHE A 40 12.69 8.96 8.64
CA PHE A 40 11.29 9.40 8.48
C PHE A 40 11.21 10.91 8.22
N ALA A 41 11.96 11.73 8.98
CA ALA A 41 12.01 13.17 8.76
C ALA A 41 12.54 13.52 7.36
N SER A 42 13.61 12.86 6.91
CA SER A 42 14.16 13.04 5.57
C SER A 42 13.16 12.65 4.49
N LEU A 43 12.45 11.54 4.65
CA LEU A 43 11.40 11.10 3.74
C LEU A 43 10.24 12.08 3.66
N ARG A 44 9.80 12.68 4.78
CA ARG A 44 8.77 13.73 4.77
C ARG A 44 9.22 14.92 3.92
N ALA A 45 10.44 15.41 4.13
CA ALA A 45 10.99 16.49 3.34
C ALA A 45 11.13 16.13 1.86
N PHE A 46 11.55 14.90 1.56
CA PHE A 46 11.73 14.38 0.21
C PHE A 46 10.41 14.31 -0.56
N ILE A 47 9.35 13.76 0.04
CA ILE A 47 8.00 13.68 -0.56
C ILE A 47 7.48 15.09 -0.89
N SER A 48 7.54 16.00 0.08
CA SER A 48 7.05 17.37 -0.09
C SER A 48 7.85 18.17 -1.13
N LYS A 49 9.15 17.90 -1.28
CA LYS A 49 10.03 18.59 -2.23
C LYS A 49 9.93 18.03 -3.66
N PHE A 50 9.60 16.75 -3.81
CA PHE A 50 9.56 16.07 -5.11
C PHE A 50 8.22 15.34 -5.37
N PRO A 51 7.07 16.02 -5.26
CA PRO A 51 5.76 15.37 -5.39
C PRO A 51 5.54 14.75 -6.78
N SER A 52 6.11 15.33 -7.84
CA SER A 52 5.99 14.78 -9.20
C SER A 52 6.60 13.38 -9.34
N ALA A 53 7.69 13.09 -8.61
CA ALA A 53 8.36 11.80 -8.65
C ALA A 53 7.47 10.67 -8.10
N PHE A 54 6.58 11.00 -7.16
CA PHE A 54 5.64 10.05 -6.55
C PHE A 54 4.30 10.01 -7.27
N PHE A 55 3.78 11.17 -7.70
CA PHE A 55 2.37 11.31 -8.10
C PHE A 55 2.14 11.53 -9.60
N LYS A 56 3.19 11.66 -10.40
CA LYS A 56 3.13 11.79 -11.87
C LYS A 56 3.93 10.68 -12.54
N GLY A 57 3.62 10.32 -13.79
CA GLY A 57 4.43 9.36 -14.56
C GLY A 57 4.37 7.93 -14.02
N ARG A 58 5.51 7.29 -13.76
CA ARG A 58 5.58 5.89 -13.28
C ARG A 58 5.17 5.79 -11.80
N VAL A 59 4.62 4.66 -11.38
CA VAL A 59 4.14 4.43 -9.99
C VAL A 59 5.20 3.84 -9.06
N ASN A 60 6.34 3.39 -9.59
CA ASN A 60 7.31 2.53 -8.89
C ASN A 60 7.78 3.07 -7.53
N MET A 61 8.08 4.37 -7.43
CA MET A 61 8.55 4.98 -6.17
C MET A 61 7.43 5.05 -5.12
N CYS A 62 6.22 5.42 -5.53
CA CYS A 62 5.05 5.44 -4.65
C CYS A 62 4.72 4.02 -4.17
N ALA A 63 4.72 3.03 -5.07
CA ALA A 63 4.50 1.63 -4.75
C ALA A 63 5.50 1.10 -3.71
N ALA A 64 6.80 1.27 -3.99
CA ALA A 64 7.87 0.80 -3.11
C ALA A 64 7.85 1.49 -1.75
N LEU A 65 7.58 2.79 -1.71
CA LEU A 65 7.50 3.53 -0.46
C LEU A 65 6.29 3.13 0.37
N CYS A 66 5.10 2.98 -0.26
CA CYS A 66 3.90 2.49 0.43
C CYS A 66 4.15 1.13 1.09
N TYR A 67 4.80 0.20 0.37
CA TYR A 67 5.11 -1.12 0.89
C TYR A 67 5.99 -1.07 2.15
N GLU A 68 7.12 -0.35 2.11
CA GLU A 68 8.01 -0.27 3.27
C GLU A 68 7.38 0.49 4.45
N ILE A 69 6.62 1.56 4.19
CA ILE A 69 5.91 2.27 5.27
C ILE A 69 4.90 1.35 5.95
N LEU A 70 4.11 0.60 5.18
CA LEU A 70 3.12 -0.33 5.73
C LEU A 70 3.79 -1.45 6.55
N LYS A 71 4.96 -1.93 6.12
CA LYS A 71 5.77 -2.84 6.92
C LYS A 71 6.22 -2.19 8.25
N CYS A 72 6.60 -0.91 8.24
CA CYS A 72 6.89 -0.20 9.50
C CYS A 72 5.65 -0.02 10.40
N CYS A 73 4.44 0.10 9.83
CA CYS A 73 3.19 0.15 10.58
C CYS A 73 2.86 -1.15 11.36
N THR A 74 3.50 -2.28 11.01
CA THR A 74 3.36 -3.54 11.78
C THR A 74 4.46 -3.73 12.83
N SER A 75 5.40 -2.79 12.95
CA SER A 75 6.55 -2.87 13.85
C SER A 75 6.13 -3.10 15.30
N LYS A 76 6.92 -3.88 16.04
CA LYS A 76 6.75 -4.07 17.49
C LYS A 76 6.95 -2.76 18.26
N VAL A 77 7.75 -1.84 17.71
CA VAL A 77 8.11 -0.57 18.33
C VAL A 77 7.04 0.50 18.04
N SER A 78 6.43 1.04 19.11
CA SER A 78 5.36 2.03 19.00
C SER A 78 5.81 3.35 18.35
N SER A 79 7.01 3.83 18.70
CA SER A 79 7.59 5.04 18.12
C SER A 79 7.70 4.95 16.59
N THR A 80 8.15 3.80 16.09
CA THR A 80 8.25 3.51 14.65
C THR A 80 6.88 3.50 13.97
N ARG A 81 5.87 2.87 14.60
CA ARG A 81 4.50 2.85 14.06
C ARG A 81 3.90 4.25 13.95
N ASN A 82 4.13 5.10 14.95
CA ASN A 82 3.66 6.50 14.93
C ASN A 82 4.28 7.29 13.78
N GLU A 83 5.61 7.21 13.62
CA GLU A 83 6.33 7.90 12.54
C GLU A 83 5.91 7.39 11.15
N ALA A 84 5.74 6.07 10.99
CA ALA A 84 5.29 5.44 9.76
C ALA A 84 3.84 5.84 9.41
N SER A 85 2.94 5.82 10.39
CA SER A 85 1.55 6.25 10.23
C SER A 85 1.47 7.73 9.80
N ALA A 86 2.28 8.60 10.41
CA ALA A 86 2.38 10.00 10.03
C ALA A 86 2.95 10.19 8.61
N LEU A 87 3.94 9.37 8.21
CA LEU A 87 4.49 9.42 6.86
C LEU A 87 3.49 8.93 5.81
N LEU A 88 2.74 7.85 6.09
CA LEU A 88 1.70 7.35 5.20
C LEU A 88 0.57 8.37 5.02
N TYR A 89 0.15 8.99 6.12
CA TYR A 89 -0.77 10.11 6.12
C TYR A 89 -0.29 11.26 5.22
N LEU A 90 0.97 11.69 5.41
CA LEU A 90 1.57 12.76 4.62
C LEU A 90 1.64 12.41 3.13
N LEU A 91 1.93 11.16 2.78
CA LEU A 91 1.96 10.68 1.39
C LEU A 91 0.59 10.76 0.73
N MET A 92 -0.48 10.34 1.42
CA MET A 92 -1.86 10.48 0.94
C MET A 92 -2.26 11.95 0.80
N ARG A 93 -1.93 12.79 1.79
CA ARG A 93 -2.21 14.23 1.78
C ARG A 93 -1.51 14.94 0.63
N ASN A 94 -0.23 14.67 0.41
CA ASN A 94 0.53 15.24 -0.72
C ASN A 94 -0.03 14.78 -2.08
N ASN A 95 -0.45 13.52 -2.21
CA ASN A 95 -1.11 13.06 -3.43
C ASN A 95 -2.42 13.82 -3.67
N PHE A 96 -3.24 13.98 -2.63
CA PHE A 96 -4.50 14.71 -2.71
C PHE A 96 -4.30 16.18 -3.09
N GLU A 97 -3.31 16.85 -2.49
CA GLU A 97 -2.95 18.22 -2.87
C GLU A 97 -2.43 18.30 -4.32
N PHE A 98 -1.60 17.34 -4.74
CA PHE A 98 -1.07 17.27 -6.11
C PHE A 98 -2.16 17.11 -7.17
N THR A 99 -3.26 16.41 -6.86
CA THR A 99 -4.41 16.23 -7.76
C THR A 99 -5.44 17.36 -7.63
N LYS A 100 -5.05 18.52 -7.08
CA LYS A 100 -5.93 19.69 -6.85
C LYS A 100 -7.10 19.35 -5.94
N ARG A 101 -6.86 18.55 -4.90
CA ARG A 101 -7.84 18.14 -3.87
C ARG A 101 -9.03 17.36 -4.43
N ARG A 102 -8.79 16.52 -5.44
CA ARG A 102 -9.83 15.69 -6.05
C ARG A 102 -9.87 14.27 -5.50
N THR A 103 -8.72 13.62 -5.39
CA THR A 103 -8.58 12.25 -4.87
C THR A 103 -7.10 11.88 -4.68
N PHE A 104 -6.80 10.91 -3.82
CA PHE A 104 -5.47 10.29 -3.75
C PHE A 104 -5.43 8.87 -4.35
N LEU A 105 -6.26 8.62 -5.38
CA LEU A 105 -6.42 7.29 -6.00
C LEU A 105 -5.10 6.56 -6.27
N ARG A 106 -4.06 7.25 -6.75
CA ARG A 106 -2.75 6.62 -6.98
C ARG A 106 -2.18 6.00 -5.70
N THR A 107 -2.01 6.79 -4.64
CA THR A 107 -1.50 6.29 -3.36
C THR A 107 -2.47 5.26 -2.75
N HIS A 108 -3.78 5.47 -2.89
CA HIS A 108 -4.81 4.51 -2.45
C HIS A 108 -4.57 3.12 -3.04
N LEU A 109 -4.45 3.02 -4.38
CA LEU A 109 -4.26 1.75 -5.05
C LEU A 109 -2.94 1.07 -4.62
N GLN A 110 -1.86 1.85 -4.50
CA GLN A 110 -0.57 1.31 -4.03
C GLN A 110 -0.63 0.80 -2.59
N ILE A 111 -1.41 1.46 -1.71
CA ILE A 111 -1.62 0.99 -0.33
C ILE A 111 -2.37 -0.35 -0.33
N ILE A 112 -3.46 -0.48 -1.11
CA ILE A 112 -4.22 -1.74 -1.18
C ILE A 112 -3.35 -2.89 -1.73
N ILE A 113 -2.57 -2.63 -2.77
CA ILE A 113 -1.62 -3.59 -3.35
C ILE A 113 -0.60 -4.02 -2.30
N ALA A 114 0.03 -3.05 -1.61
CA ALA A 114 1.05 -3.33 -0.62
C ALA A 114 0.49 -4.08 0.60
N VAL A 115 -0.70 -3.72 1.10
CA VAL A 115 -1.38 -4.48 2.15
C VAL A 115 -1.59 -5.92 1.69
N SER A 116 -2.04 -6.13 0.46
CA SER A 116 -2.28 -7.48 -0.10
C SER A 116 -1.01 -8.34 -0.19
N GLN A 117 0.17 -7.71 -0.31
CA GLN A 117 1.46 -8.40 -0.30
C GLN A 117 1.98 -8.67 1.12
N LEU A 118 1.65 -7.78 2.08
CA LEU A 118 2.04 -7.90 3.49
C LEU A 118 1.07 -8.74 4.32
N ILE A 119 0.01 -9.25 3.70
CA ILE A 119 -1.05 -10.03 4.34
C ILE A 119 -0.48 -11.13 5.26
N ALA A 120 0.50 -11.91 4.78
CA ALA A 120 1.06 -13.01 5.55
C ALA A 120 1.75 -12.49 6.82
N ASP A 121 2.56 -11.44 6.73
CA ASP A 121 3.28 -10.88 7.87
C ASP A 121 2.32 -10.16 8.86
N VAL A 122 1.29 -9.50 8.35
CA VAL A 122 0.30 -8.76 9.16
C VAL A 122 -0.62 -9.74 9.89
N ALA A 123 -1.17 -10.72 9.20
CA ALA A 123 -2.11 -11.70 9.76
C ALA A 123 -1.42 -12.63 10.79
N LEU A 124 -0.15 -12.95 10.58
CA LEU A 124 0.58 -13.87 11.47
C LEU A 124 1.19 -13.21 12.71
N SER A 125 1.48 -11.91 12.68
CA SER A 125 2.32 -11.30 13.74
C SER A 125 1.93 -9.88 14.14
N GLY A 126 1.08 -9.19 13.37
CA GLY A 126 0.93 -7.73 13.46
C GLY A 126 -0.50 -7.18 13.52
N GLY A 127 -1.53 -8.03 13.55
CA GLY A 127 -2.93 -7.62 13.39
C GLY A 127 -3.34 -6.41 14.25
N THR A 128 -3.21 -6.51 15.58
CA THR A 128 -3.56 -5.41 16.50
C THR A 128 -2.68 -4.16 16.30
N ARG A 129 -1.37 -4.33 16.15
CA ARG A 129 -0.41 -3.24 15.92
C ARG A 129 -0.72 -2.46 14.64
N PHE A 130 -1.13 -3.17 13.60
CA PHE A 130 -1.51 -2.56 12.35
C PHE A 130 -2.86 -1.82 12.46
N GLN A 131 -3.82 -2.38 13.19
CA GLN A 131 -5.07 -1.66 13.53
C GLN A 131 -4.80 -0.35 14.28
N ASP A 132 -3.89 -0.35 15.25
CA ASP A 132 -3.47 0.87 15.97
C ASP A 132 -2.92 1.93 15.01
N SER A 133 -2.07 1.51 14.07
CA SER A 133 -1.53 2.40 13.04
C SER A 133 -2.61 2.99 12.15
N LEU A 134 -3.62 2.20 11.76
CA LEU A 134 -4.78 2.69 11.01
C LEU A 134 -5.62 3.68 11.81
N LEU A 135 -5.73 3.52 13.14
CA LEU A 135 -6.39 4.49 14.00
C LEU A 135 -5.63 5.82 14.05
N ILE A 136 -4.30 5.77 14.19
CA ILE A 136 -3.43 6.96 14.16
C ILE A 136 -3.61 7.73 12.85
N ILE A 137 -3.64 7.04 11.71
CA ILE A 137 -3.87 7.65 10.38
C ILE A 137 -5.23 8.34 10.32
N ASN A 138 -6.30 7.70 10.80
CA ASN A 138 -7.63 8.32 10.85
C ASN A 138 -7.65 9.55 11.76
N ASN A 139 -6.95 9.50 12.91
CA ASN A 139 -6.85 10.64 13.82
C ASN A 139 -6.15 11.84 13.16
N PHE A 140 -5.08 11.61 12.39
CA PHE A 140 -4.43 12.67 11.61
C PHE A 140 -5.39 13.28 10.58
N ALA A 141 -6.10 12.46 9.81
CA ALA A 141 -7.06 12.93 8.81
C ALA A 141 -8.22 13.73 9.42
N ASN A 142 -8.71 13.31 10.59
CA ASN A 142 -9.77 14.01 11.30
C ASN A 142 -9.27 15.27 12.04
N SER A 143 -7.97 15.41 12.30
CA SER A 143 -7.41 16.55 13.05
C SER A 143 -6.85 17.64 12.14
N ASP A 144 -6.49 17.32 10.91
CA ASP A 144 -5.90 18.25 9.93
C ASP A 144 -6.93 19.29 9.45
N ARG A 145 -6.85 20.50 10.04
CA ARG A 145 -7.78 21.61 9.77
C ARG A 145 -7.88 21.96 8.27
N PRO A 146 -6.77 22.15 7.52
CA PRO A 146 -6.81 22.33 6.07
C PRO A 146 -7.59 21.28 5.28
N MET A 147 -7.64 20.03 5.76
CA MET A 147 -8.25 18.91 5.05
C MET A 147 -9.68 18.60 5.50
N LYS A 148 -10.09 19.04 6.70
CA LYS A 148 -11.42 18.79 7.27
C LYS A 148 -12.60 19.12 6.35
N ALA A 149 -12.51 20.22 5.60
CA ALA A 149 -13.57 20.69 4.71
C ALA A 149 -13.54 20.04 3.31
N THR A 150 -12.74 18.99 3.11
CA THR A 150 -12.55 18.32 1.81
C THR A 150 -13.04 16.87 1.87
N ALA A 151 -13.06 16.18 0.72
CA ALA A 151 -13.36 14.74 0.65
C ALA A 151 -12.25 13.85 1.22
N PHE A 152 -11.10 14.42 1.60
CA PHE A 152 -9.93 13.65 2.02
C PHE A 152 -10.17 12.78 3.26
N PRO A 153 -10.75 13.27 4.38
CA PRO A 153 -10.97 12.43 5.55
C PRO A 153 -11.91 11.26 5.28
N SER A 154 -12.95 11.45 4.46
CA SER A 154 -13.83 10.37 4.02
C SER A 154 -13.10 9.33 3.17
N GLU A 155 -12.30 9.74 2.19
CA GLU A 155 -11.52 8.80 1.37
C GLU A 155 -10.50 8.01 2.21
N VAL A 156 -9.87 8.64 3.22
CA VAL A 156 -8.97 7.95 4.17
C VAL A 156 -9.74 6.95 5.02
N LYS A 157 -10.91 7.33 5.54
CA LYS A 157 -11.77 6.43 6.33
C LYS A 157 -12.17 5.21 5.50
N ASP A 158 -12.61 5.41 4.26
CA ASP A 158 -13.01 4.33 3.34
C ASP A 158 -11.83 3.42 2.98
N LEU A 159 -10.65 3.99 2.73
CA LEU A 159 -9.43 3.21 2.55
C LEU A 159 -9.14 2.34 3.78
N THR A 160 -9.16 2.90 5.00
CA THR A 160 -8.89 2.10 6.20
C THR A 160 -9.95 1.02 6.44
N LYS A 161 -11.22 1.27 6.11
CA LYS A 161 -12.27 0.25 6.15
C LYS A 161 -11.98 -0.88 5.16
N ARG A 162 -11.60 -0.54 3.92
CA ARG A 162 -11.22 -1.53 2.90
C ARG A 162 -10.03 -2.36 3.36
N ILE A 163 -8.99 -1.75 3.92
CA ILE A 163 -7.84 -2.46 4.49
C ILE A 163 -8.29 -3.45 5.57
N ARG A 164 -9.16 -3.02 6.50
CA ARG A 164 -9.69 -3.92 7.55
C ARG A 164 -10.44 -5.11 6.98
N THR A 165 -11.28 -4.89 5.97
CA THR A 165 -11.99 -5.98 5.27
C THR A 165 -11.01 -6.97 4.66
N VAL A 166 -9.94 -6.49 4.01
CA VAL A 166 -8.90 -7.35 3.42
C VAL A 166 -8.20 -8.20 4.50
N LEU A 167 -7.85 -7.58 5.62
CA LEU A 167 -7.22 -8.29 6.74
C LEU A 167 -8.14 -9.34 7.36
N MET A 168 -9.41 -8.99 7.61
CA MET A 168 -10.40 -9.90 8.19
C MET A 168 -10.65 -11.09 7.29
N ALA A 169 -10.93 -10.85 6.01
CA ALA A 169 -11.14 -11.93 5.05
C ALA A 169 -9.90 -12.82 4.92
N THR A 170 -8.69 -12.27 5.03
CA THR A 170 -7.50 -13.13 5.01
C THR A 170 -7.27 -13.91 6.30
N ALA A 171 -7.58 -13.34 7.47
CA ALA A 171 -7.55 -14.10 8.72
C ALA A 171 -8.51 -15.28 8.66
N GLN A 172 -9.73 -15.06 8.13
CA GLN A 172 -10.71 -16.12 7.90
C GLN A 172 -10.20 -17.15 6.88
N MET A 173 -9.56 -16.74 5.79
CA MET A 173 -8.98 -17.68 4.83
C MET A 173 -7.95 -18.61 5.50
N LYS A 174 -7.13 -18.06 6.40
CA LYS A 174 -6.14 -18.87 7.14
C LYS A 174 -6.79 -19.84 8.13
N GLU A 175 -7.80 -19.39 8.88
CA GLU A 175 -8.53 -20.23 9.84
C GLU A 175 -9.25 -21.39 9.15
N HIS A 176 -9.73 -21.15 7.93
CA HIS A 176 -10.42 -22.13 7.10
C HIS A 176 -9.51 -22.79 6.05
N GLU A 177 -8.18 -22.79 6.23
CA GLU A 177 -7.26 -23.43 5.27
C GLU A 177 -7.56 -24.91 4.99
N LYS A 178 -8.27 -25.58 5.91
CA LYS A 178 -8.71 -26.99 5.80
C LYS A 178 -10.15 -27.16 5.34
N ASP A 179 -10.84 -26.08 5.02
CA ASP A 179 -12.23 -26.02 4.56
C ASP A 179 -12.26 -25.37 3.15
N PRO A 180 -12.19 -26.19 2.09
CA PRO A 180 -12.09 -25.72 0.71
C PRO A 180 -13.29 -24.87 0.27
N GLU A 181 -14.48 -25.15 0.80
CA GLU A 181 -15.71 -24.46 0.39
C GLU A 181 -15.75 -23.04 0.96
N MET A 182 -15.44 -22.89 2.26
CA MET A 182 -15.33 -21.58 2.91
C MET A 182 -14.19 -20.73 2.33
N LEU A 183 -13.06 -21.35 1.96
CA LEU A 183 -11.96 -20.67 1.29
C LEU A 183 -12.39 -20.03 -0.03
N VAL A 184 -13.10 -20.79 -0.87
CA VAL A 184 -13.59 -20.30 -2.17
C VAL A 184 -14.57 -19.13 -1.99
N ASP A 185 -15.47 -19.21 -1.03
CA ASP A 185 -16.43 -18.14 -0.74
C ASP A 185 -15.75 -16.85 -0.24
N LEU A 186 -14.74 -16.98 0.63
CA LEU A 186 -13.94 -15.84 1.12
C LEU A 186 -13.14 -15.20 -0.03
N GLN A 187 -12.54 -16.03 -0.87
CA GLN A 187 -11.81 -15.57 -2.06
C GLN A 187 -12.73 -14.84 -3.04
N TYR A 188 -13.92 -15.40 -3.29
CA TYR A 188 -14.94 -14.79 -4.15
C TYR A 188 -15.45 -13.45 -3.58
N SER A 189 -15.72 -13.38 -2.28
CA SER A 189 -16.15 -12.15 -1.59
C SER A 189 -15.09 -11.04 -1.71
N LEU A 190 -13.81 -11.38 -1.51
CA LEU A 190 -12.70 -10.46 -1.72
C LEU A 190 -12.60 -10.00 -3.17
N ALA A 191 -12.64 -10.93 -4.13
CA ALA A 191 -12.61 -10.60 -5.56
C ALA A 191 -13.78 -9.70 -5.96
N LYS A 192 -14.98 -9.93 -5.42
CA LYS A 192 -16.18 -9.09 -5.63
C LYS A 192 -15.99 -7.70 -5.03
N SER A 193 -15.36 -7.56 -3.87
CA SER A 193 -15.05 -6.25 -3.26
C SER A 193 -14.12 -5.39 -4.12
N TYR A 194 -13.33 -6.03 -4.99
CA TYR A 194 -12.45 -5.37 -5.98
C TYR A 194 -13.07 -5.25 -7.37
N ALA A 195 -14.35 -5.57 -7.57
CA ALA A 195 -15.00 -5.59 -8.89
C ALA A 195 -14.95 -4.26 -9.65
N SER A 196 -14.92 -3.15 -8.92
CA SER A 196 -14.82 -1.81 -9.51
C SER A 196 -13.40 -1.45 -9.97
N THR A 197 -12.39 -2.30 -9.76
CA THR A 197 -10.99 -2.00 -10.11
C THR A 197 -10.25 -3.27 -10.56
N PRO A 198 -10.22 -3.56 -11.88
CA PRO A 198 -9.58 -4.76 -12.44
C PRO A 198 -8.13 -4.94 -12.00
N GLU A 199 -7.37 -3.84 -11.90
CA GLU A 199 -5.95 -3.85 -11.48
C GLU A 199 -5.74 -4.36 -10.06
N LEU A 200 -6.67 -4.04 -9.14
CA LEU A 200 -6.65 -4.56 -7.77
C LEU A 200 -6.94 -6.05 -7.74
N ARG A 201 -7.93 -6.50 -8.54
CA ARG A 201 -8.28 -7.92 -8.65
C ARG A 201 -7.12 -8.74 -9.21
N LYS A 202 -6.43 -8.25 -10.24
CA LYS A 202 -5.19 -8.86 -10.77
C LYS A 202 -4.12 -8.98 -9.69
N THR A 203 -3.83 -7.90 -8.99
CA THR A 203 -2.74 -7.89 -7.99
C THR A 203 -3.02 -8.85 -6.84
N TRP A 204 -4.28 -8.95 -6.42
CA TRP A 204 -4.69 -9.88 -5.38
C TRP A 204 -4.55 -11.34 -5.83
N LEU A 205 -5.01 -11.69 -7.04
CA LEU A 205 -4.82 -13.02 -7.63
C LEU A 205 -3.32 -13.36 -7.82
N ASP A 206 -2.49 -12.40 -8.24
CA ASP A 206 -1.03 -12.57 -8.34
C ASP A 206 -0.38 -12.84 -6.95
N SER A 207 -0.88 -12.19 -5.89
CA SER A 207 -0.40 -12.42 -4.51
C SER A 207 -0.81 -13.80 -4.01
N MET A 208 -2.06 -14.18 -4.27
CA MET A 208 -2.62 -15.49 -3.91
C MET A 208 -1.89 -16.64 -4.59
N ALA A 209 -1.63 -16.52 -5.89
CA ALA A 209 -0.87 -17.50 -6.64
C ALA A 209 0.51 -17.74 -6.01
N LYS A 210 1.19 -16.68 -5.56
CA LYS A 210 2.49 -16.81 -4.87
C LYS A 210 2.39 -17.53 -3.53
N ILE A 211 1.31 -17.33 -2.79
CA ILE A 211 1.06 -18.04 -1.52
C ILE A 211 0.85 -19.52 -1.80
N HIS A 212 -0.02 -19.87 -2.76
CA HIS A 212 -0.26 -21.26 -3.17
C HIS A 212 1.02 -21.96 -3.65
N VAL A 213 1.84 -21.29 -4.47
CA VAL A 213 3.15 -21.82 -4.85
C VAL A 213 4.05 -22.08 -3.65
N LYS A 214 4.06 -21.19 -2.65
CA LYS A 214 4.87 -21.35 -1.43
C LYS A 214 4.39 -22.52 -0.57
N ASN A 215 3.08 -22.81 -0.58
CA ASN A 215 2.47 -23.91 0.16
C ASN A 215 2.55 -25.26 -0.57
N GLY A 216 2.91 -25.27 -1.86
CA GLY A 216 2.90 -26.47 -2.71
C GLY A 216 1.57 -26.72 -3.42
N ASP A 217 0.62 -25.81 -3.31
CA ASP A 217 -0.74 -25.86 -3.87
C ASP A 217 -0.72 -25.42 -5.35
N PHE A 218 -0.08 -26.22 -6.23
CA PHE A 218 0.16 -25.80 -7.61
C PHE A 218 -1.12 -25.65 -8.45
N SER A 219 -2.16 -26.42 -8.14
CA SER A 219 -3.45 -26.38 -8.85
C SER A 219 -4.18 -25.05 -8.62
N GLU A 220 -4.20 -24.59 -7.37
CA GLU A 220 -4.81 -23.34 -6.92
C GLU A 220 -4.02 -22.13 -7.44
N ALA A 221 -2.69 -22.23 -7.45
CA ALA A 221 -1.83 -21.24 -8.08
C ALA A 221 -2.14 -21.11 -9.59
N ALA A 222 -2.28 -22.22 -10.30
CA ALA A 222 -2.63 -22.23 -11.72
C ALA A 222 -4.00 -21.59 -11.96
N MET A 223 -5.00 -21.91 -11.14
CA MET A 223 -6.33 -21.30 -11.22
C MET A 223 -6.28 -19.78 -11.02
N CYS A 224 -5.49 -19.30 -10.06
CA CYS A 224 -5.28 -17.86 -9.87
C CYS A 224 -4.72 -17.19 -11.13
N TYR A 225 -3.72 -17.80 -11.79
CA TYR A 225 -3.16 -17.27 -13.03
C TYR A 225 -4.14 -17.32 -14.22
N VAL A 226 -4.98 -18.35 -14.32
CA VAL A 226 -6.05 -18.44 -15.31
C VAL A 226 -7.06 -17.30 -15.12
N HIS A 227 -7.46 -17.02 -13.87
CA HIS A 227 -8.33 -15.89 -13.57
C HIS A 227 -7.67 -14.52 -13.87
N VAL A 228 -6.37 -14.38 -13.63
CA VAL A 228 -5.62 -13.18 -14.05
C VAL A 228 -5.65 -13.01 -15.56
N ALA A 229 -5.38 -14.08 -16.32
CA ALA A 229 -5.38 -14.06 -17.78
C ALA A 229 -6.77 -13.69 -18.32
N ALA A 230 -7.84 -14.30 -17.78
CA ALA A 230 -9.22 -13.98 -18.13
C ALA A 230 -9.55 -12.51 -17.86
N LEU A 231 -9.14 -11.97 -16.72
CA LEU A 231 -9.37 -10.57 -16.37
C LEU A 231 -8.63 -9.60 -17.30
N VAL A 232 -7.39 -9.92 -17.68
CA VAL A 232 -6.63 -9.14 -18.67
C VAL A 232 -7.29 -9.21 -20.04
N ALA A 233 -7.76 -10.40 -20.46
CA ALA A 233 -8.45 -10.58 -21.73
C ALA A 233 -9.76 -9.78 -21.79
N GLU A 234 -10.58 -9.81 -20.74
CA GLU A 234 -11.80 -8.98 -20.66
C GLU A 234 -11.49 -7.49 -20.74
N PHE A 235 -10.42 -7.04 -20.08
CA PHE A 235 -10.03 -5.63 -20.12
C PHE A 235 -9.55 -5.20 -21.51
N LEU A 236 -8.81 -6.06 -22.21
CA LEU A 236 -8.38 -5.81 -23.58
C LEU A 236 -9.56 -5.84 -24.56
N HIS A 237 -10.56 -6.69 -24.34
CA HIS A 237 -11.74 -6.78 -25.20
C HIS A 237 -12.72 -5.60 -25.04
N ARG A 238 -12.77 -4.98 -23.85
CA ARG A 238 -13.59 -3.79 -23.58
C ARG A 238 -12.96 -2.47 -24.04
N LYS A 239 -11.76 -2.52 -24.63
CA LYS A 239 -11.01 -1.37 -25.14
C LYS A 239 -11.19 -1.25 -26.65
#